data_AF-A0A7W1NCW2-F1
#
_entry.id   AF-A0A7W1NCW2-F1
#
_cell.length_a   1.000
_cell.length_b   1.000
_cell.length_c   1.000
_cell.angle_alpha   90.00
_cell.angle_beta   90.00
_cell.angle_gamma   90.00
#
_symmetry.space_group_name_H-M   'P 1'
#
loop_
_entity.id
_entity.type
_entity.pdbx_description
1 polymer ?
#
loop_
_entity_poly.entity_id
_entity_poly.type
_entity_poly.pdbx_seq_one_letter_code
_entity_poly.pdbx_strand_id
1 'polypeptide(L)'
;MGKALAHWRERHWHGDALAKTTSAWRWPGLVLAFAFLATIAFMPQFTDAIDVGLPTGWLLFGFAAQALFTARLAVQWAASERAGKSVVNASFWWWSMAGGLMLGFYFAMRGDPVGYLGQLFGTLVYARNLWLIAVGRRWAVAGLVAMLASSVAAYYHLPPQEAHGGGLPWGWLAFGFGAQGLFTARMLVQWLASERAKASVVPVAFWWLSIAGGFCLGLYFIRRGDPVGVIGQLFGVVVYARNLWLMRVNDEKVVVAERADSAPEPASEPALRSPPQASDRG
;
A
#
# COMPACT_ATOMS: atom_id res chain seq x y z
N MET A 1 28.60 39.44 -5.18
CA MET A 1 28.54 38.15 -5.92
C MET A 1 28.27 36.92 -5.04
N GLY A 2 28.76 36.85 -3.79
CA GLY A 2 28.63 35.62 -2.96
C GLY A 2 27.22 35.21 -2.53
N LYS A 3 26.31 36.15 -2.21
CA LYS A 3 24.94 35.79 -1.77
C LYS A 3 24.03 35.30 -2.90
N ALA A 4 24.20 35.82 -4.11
CA ALA A 4 23.44 35.38 -5.28
C ALA A 4 23.88 33.98 -5.75
N LEU A 5 25.19 33.68 -5.68
CA LEU A 5 25.73 32.35 -5.96
C LEU A 5 25.39 31.32 -4.88
N ALA A 6 25.36 31.71 -3.60
CA ALA A 6 24.90 30.85 -2.51
C ALA A 6 23.40 30.51 -2.67
N HIS A 7 22.58 31.50 -3.02
CA HIS A 7 21.15 31.30 -3.21
C HIS A 7 20.80 30.54 -4.51
N TRP A 8 21.61 30.69 -5.56
CA TRP A 8 21.52 29.90 -6.79
C TRP A 8 21.95 28.45 -6.54
N ARG A 9 23.04 28.23 -5.79
CA ARG A 9 23.57 26.91 -5.43
C ARG A 9 22.63 26.15 -4.47
N GLU A 10 21.98 26.80 -3.52
CA GLU A 10 20.98 26.16 -2.66
C GLU A 10 19.71 25.76 -3.44
N ARG A 11 19.27 26.59 -4.42
CA ARG A 11 18.09 26.28 -5.24
C ARG A 11 18.33 25.24 -6.34
N HIS A 12 19.53 25.17 -6.93
CA HIS A 12 19.79 24.31 -8.10
C HIS A 12 20.57 23.03 -7.76
N TRP A 13 21.26 22.96 -6.61
CA TRP A 13 22.05 21.77 -6.25
C TRP A 13 21.22 20.66 -5.60
N HIS A 14 20.11 20.98 -4.94
CA HIS A 14 19.25 19.99 -4.29
C HIS A 14 18.16 19.39 -5.21
N GLY A 15 17.71 20.11 -6.24
CA GLY A 15 16.65 19.65 -7.15
C GLY A 15 17.15 18.78 -8.32
N ASP A 16 18.20 19.22 -9.03
CA ASP A 16 18.51 18.65 -10.35
C ASP A 16 19.59 17.56 -10.36
N ALA A 17 20.49 17.55 -9.37
CA ALA A 17 21.61 16.60 -9.34
C ALA A 17 21.23 15.28 -8.64
N LEU A 18 20.44 15.33 -7.56
CA LEU A 18 19.98 14.16 -6.81
C LEU A 18 18.78 13.45 -7.48
N ALA A 19 17.92 14.18 -8.21
CA ALA A 19 16.88 13.60 -9.04
C ALA A 19 17.46 12.79 -10.24
N LYS A 20 18.70 13.09 -10.65
CA LYS A 20 19.40 12.42 -11.74
C LYS A 20 20.32 11.28 -11.29
N THR A 21 20.62 11.14 -10.00
CA THR A 21 21.51 10.08 -9.49
C THR A 21 20.85 9.21 -8.43
N THR A 22 20.24 8.10 -8.87
CA THR A 22 20.45 6.72 -8.35
C THR A 22 19.53 5.75 -9.12
N SER A 23 20.14 4.88 -9.93
CA SER A 23 19.49 4.12 -11.02
C SER A 23 18.62 2.93 -10.61
N ALA A 24 18.44 2.64 -9.31
CA ALA A 24 17.59 1.53 -8.84
C ALA A 24 16.20 1.98 -8.36
N TRP A 25 16.06 3.20 -7.82
CA TRP A 25 14.82 3.70 -7.21
C TRP A 25 13.72 4.07 -8.21
N ARG A 26 14.02 4.07 -9.51
CA ARG A 26 13.03 4.33 -10.58
C ARG A 26 12.26 3.07 -11.01
N TRP A 27 12.69 1.90 -10.55
CA TRP A 27 12.15 0.61 -10.98
C TRP A 27 11.43 -0.07 -9.82
N PRO A 28 10.17 0.33 -9.52
CA PRO A 28 9.37 -0.34 -8.49
C PRO A 28 9.42 -1.85 -8.70
N GLY A 29 9.08 -2.35 -9.90
CA GLY A 29 9.13 -3.79 -10.18
C GLY A 29 10.44 -4.49 -9.79
N LEU A 30 11.60 -3.87 -10.00
CA LEU A 30 12.91 -4.47 -9.65
C LEU A 30 13.21 -4.40 -8.16
N VAL A 31 12.94 -3.27 -7.49
CA VAL A 31 13.12 -3.14 -6.03
C VAL A 31 12.21 -4.13 -5.32
N LEU A 32 10.98 -4.23 -5.81
CA LEU A 32 9.93 -5.08 -5.29
C LEU A 32 10.24 -6.57 -5.54
N ALA A 33 10.74 -6.93 -6.73
CA ALA A 33 11.21 -8.28 -7.04
C ALA A 33 12.47 -8.65 -6.24
N PHE A 34 13.41 -7.73 -6.06
CA PHE A 34 14.60 -7.96 -5.24
C PHE A 34 14.23 -8.19 -3.77
N ALA A 35 13.35 -7.37 -3.20
CA ALA A 35 12.86 -7.56 -1.83
C ALA A 35 12.14 -8.90 -1.66
N PHE A 36 11.34 -9.30 -2.65
CA PHE A 36 10.68 -10.60 -2.71
C PHE A 36 11.70 -11.76 -2.72
N LEU A 37 12.66 -11.73 -3.65
CA LEU A 37 13.69 -12.76 -3.78
C LEU A 37 14.61 -12.82 -2.56
N ALA A 38 14.98 -11.68 -1.98
CA ALA A 38 15.77 -11.61 -0.76
C ALA A 38 15.01 -12.25 0.40
N THR A 39 13.72 -11.96 0.56
CA THR A 39 12.90 -12.56 1.62
C THR A 39 12.83 -14.08 1.50
N ILE A 40 12.70 -14.60 0.28
CA ILE A 40 12.73 -16.05 0.01
C ILE A 40 14.11 -16.64 0.32
N ALA A 41 15.18 -15.99 -0.12
CA ALA A 41 16.55 -16.47 0.07
C ALA A 41 17.01 -16.48 1.55
N PHE A 42 16.48 -15.56 2.38
CA PHE A 42 16.84 -15.43 3.79
C PHE A 42 15.90 -16.17 4.75
N MET A 43 14.89 -16.88 4.24
CA MET A 43 14.06 -17.78 5.05
C MET A 43 14.40 -19.23 4.68
N PRO A 44 15.32 -19.90 5.40
CA PRO A 44 15.53 -21.36 5.26
C PRO A 44 14.23 -22.15 5.47
N GLN A 45 13.35 -21.60 6.31
CA GLN A 45 12.01 -22.10 6.58
C GLN A 45 11.04 -21.82 5.44
N PHE A 46 11.41 -21.15 4.34
CA PHE A 46 10.47 -20.88 3.24
C PHE A 46 10.04 -22.16 2.54
N THR A 47 10.97 -23.11 2.37
CA THR A 47 10.66 -24.46 1.90
C THR A 47 9.87 -25.24 2.95
N ASP A 48 10.20 -25.08 4.22
CA ASP A 48 9.46 -25.71 5.33
C ASP A 48 8.09 -25.03 5.58
N ALA A 49 7.89 -23.82 5.07
CA ALA A 49 6.64 -23.06 5.12
C ALA A 49 5.65 -23.51 4.05
N ILE A 50 6.10 -24.35 3.11
CA ILE A 50 5.20 -25.16 2.28
C ILE A 50 4.61 -26.31 3.14
N ASP A 51 5.24 -26.65 4.26
CA ASP A 51 4.92 -27.76 5.17
C ASP A 51 4.19 -27.32 6.46
N VAL A 52 3.76 -26.05 6.57
CA VAL A 52 3.04 -25.48 7.74
C VAL A 52 1.57 -25.93 7.85
N GLY A 53 1.23 -27.12 7.36
CA GLY A 53 -0.11 -27.72 7.48
C GLY A 53 -1.19 -27.09 6.59
N LEU A 54 -0.85 -26.13 5.73
CA LEU A 54 -1.75 -25.57 4.73
C LEU A 54 -1.53 -26.28 3.38
N PRO A 55 -2.59 -26.73 2.68
CA PRO A 55 -2.44 -27.27 1.33
C PRO A 55 -1.70 -26.27 0.43
N THR A 56 -0.82 -26.75 -0.47
CA THR A 56 -0.04 -25.89 -1.37
C THR A 56 -0.92 -24.87 -2.12
N GLY A 57 -2.14 -25.27 -2.51
CA GLY A 57 -3.12 -24.37 -3.13
C GLY A 57 -3.51 -23.17 -2.27
N TRP A 58 -3.57 -23.33 -0.94
CA TRP A 58 -3.89 -22.23 -0.02
C TRP A 58 -2.73 -21.25 0.15
N LEU A 59 -1.50 -21.78 0.16
CA LEU A 59 -0.31 -20.93 0.17
C LEU A 59 -0.19 -20.10 -1.12
N LEU A 60 -0.47 -20.71 -2.28
CA LEU A 60 -0.55 -20.00 -3.56
C LEU A 60 -1.64 -18.92 -3.56
N PHE A 61 -2.80 -19.21 -2.97
CA PHE A 61 -3.85 -18.20 -2.76
C PHE A 61 -3.35 -17.03 -1.90
N GLY A 62 -2.66 -17.31 -0.80
CA GLY A 62 -2.04 -16.28 0.04
C GLY A 62 -1.05 -15.41 -0.72
N PHE A 63 -0.15 -16.01 -1.51
CA PHE A 63 0.78 -15.24 -2.35
C PHE A 63 0.08 -14.41 -3.42
N ALA A 64 -0.97 -14.94 -4.06
CA ALA A 64 -1.78 -14.18 -5.00
C ALA A 64 -2.48 -12.99 -4.33
N ALA A 65 -3.07 -13.21 -3.16
CA ALA A 65 -3.67 -12.16 -2.33
C ALA A 65 -2.64 -11.08 -1.98
N GLN A 66 -1.44 -11.51 -1.57
CA GLN A 66 -0.35 -10.61 -1.24
C GLN A 66 0.14 -9.84 -2.46
N ALA A 67 0.27 -10.46 -3.62
CA ALA A 67 0.67 -9.81 -4.86
C ALA A 67 -0.34 -8.71 -5.26
N LEU A 68 -1.64 -8.99 -5.19
CA LEU A 68 -2.70 -8.01 -5.42
C LEU A 68 -2.66 -6.86 -4.41
N PHE A 69 -2.51 -7.18 -3.13
CA PHE A 69 -2.39 -6.16 -2.08
C PHE A 69 -1.12 -5.32 -2.23
N THR A 70 -0.07 -5.89 -2.80
CA THR A 70 1.21 -5.23 -3.04
C THR A 70 1.18 -4.39 -4.31
N ALA A 71 0.41 -4.80 -5.33
CA ALA A 71 0.23 -4.08 -6.58
C ALA A 71 -0.25 -2.64 -6.35
N ARG A 72 -1.00 -2.37 -5.27
CA ARG A 72 -1.39 -1.00 -4.88
C ARG A 72 -0.18 -0.07 -4.75
N LEU A 73 0.92 -0.57 -4.16
CA LEU A 73 2.13 0.19 -3.92
C LEU A 73 2.86 0.43 -5.24
N ALA A 74 2.91 -0.58 -6.12
CA ALA A 74 3.51 -0.44 -7.44
C ALA A 74 2.74 0.55 -8.32
N VAL A 75 1.40 0.49 -8.31
CA VAL A 75 0.53 1.42 -9.05
C VAL A 75 0.69 2.85 -8.54
N GLN A 76 0.73 3.02 -7.21
CA GLN A 76 0.96 4.31 -6.57
C GLN A 76 2.35 4.87 -6.87
N TRP A 77 3.37 4.01 -6.85
CA TRP A 77 4.74 4.37 -7.18
C TRP A 77 4.82 4.83 -8.64
N ALA A 78 4.31 4.04 -9.59
CA ALA A 78 4.31 4.38 -11.00
C ALA A 78 3.53 5.67 -11.31
N ALA A 79 2.44 5.93 -10.58
CA ALA A 79 1.74 7.22 -10.67
C ALA A 79 2.60 8.38 -10.13
N SER A 80 3.28 8.17 -9.00
CA SER A 80 4.11 9.21 -8.37
C SER A 80 5.35 9.56 -9.19
N GLU A 81 5.98 8.58 -9.83
CA GLU A 81 7.12 8.82 -10.73
C GLU A 81 6.70 9.66 -11.95
N ARG A 82 5.55 9.35 -12.54
CA ARG A 82 5.00 10.13 -13.66
C ARG A 82 4.64 11.56 -13.24
N ALA A 83 4.21 11.75 -12.00
CA ALA A 83 3.82 13.05 -11.46
C ALA A 83 4.99 13.87 -10.89
N GLY A 84 6.17 13.26 -10.68
CA GLY A 84 7.31 13.89 -10.01
C GLY A 84 7.10 14.18 -8.50
N LYS A 85 5.98 13.73 -7.94
CA LYS A 85 5.57 13.94 -6.54
C LYS A 85 4.76 12.75 -6.04
N SER A 86 4.61 12.60 -4.73
CA SER A 86 3.79 11.50 -4.20
C SER A 86 2.31 11.74 -4.53
N VAL A 87 1.61 10.73 -5.05
CA VAL A 87 0.15 10.79 -5.34
C VAL A 87 -0.55 9.51 -4.89
N VAL A 88 -1.83 9.58 -4.56
CA VAL A 88 -2.68 8.40 -4.26
C VAL A 88 -3.94 8.48 -5.11
N ASN A 89 -4.20 7.45 -5.93
CA ASN A 89 -5.31 7.41 -6.89
C ASN A 89 -6.41 6.42 -6.46
N ALA A 90 -7.55 6.42 -7.16
CA ALA A 90 -8.65 5.49 -6.88
C ALA A 90 -8.24 4.00 -7.03
N SER A 91 -7.37 3.70 -8.00
CA SER A 91 -6.85 2.35 -8.24
C SER A 91 -6.13 1.79 -7.01
N PHE A 92 -5.40 2.63 -6.26
CA PHE A 92 -4.76 2.23 -5.01
C PHE A 92 -5.76 1.61 -4.02
N TRP A 93 -6.95 2.21 -3.88
CA TRP A 93 -7.97 1.71 -2.96
C TRP A 93 -8.66 0.44 -3.47
N TRP A 94 -8.86 0.31 -4.78
CA TRP A 94 -9.39 -0.93 -5.38
C TRP A 94 -8.46 -2.13 -5.18
N TRP A 95 -7.17 -1.96 -5.47
CA TRP A 95 -6.17 -3.01 -5.22
C TRP A 95 -6.04 -3.32 -3.72
N SER A 96 -6.17 -2.30 -2.86
CA SER A 96 -6.19 -2.50 -1.40
C SER A 96 -7.41 -3.29 -0.93
N MET A 97 -8.57 -3.03 -1.52
CA MET A 97 -9.82 -3.74 -1.23
C MET A 97 -9.71 -5.21 -1.65
N ALA A 98 -9.39 -5.47 -2.92
CA ALA A 98 -9.29 -6.83 -3.45
C ALA A 98 -8.25 -7.67 -2.68
N GLY A 99 -7.03 -7.13 -2.53
CA GLY A 99 -5.97 -7.82 -1.78
C GLY A 99 -6.29 -7.95 -0.29
N GLY A 100 -6.89 -6.94 0.33
CA GLY A 100 -7.24 -6.95 1.76
C GLY A 100 -8.31 -7.98 2.09
N LEU A 101 -9.33 -8.11 1.24
CA LEU A 101 -10.37 -9.14 1.35
C LEU A 101 -9.77 -10.55 1.25
N MET A 102 -8.92 -10.78 0.25
CA MET A 102 -8.28 -12.08 0.05
C MET A 102 -7.31 -12.41 1.19
N LEU A 103 -6.50 -11.45 1.65
CA LEU A 103 -5.60 -11.64 2.79
C LEU A 103 -6.37 -11.86 4.09
N GLY A 104 -7.49 -11.15 4.30
CA GLY A 104 -8.37 -11.39 5.43
C GLY A 104 -8.87 -12.83 5.45
N PHE A 105 -9.33 -13.34 4.30
CA PHE A 105 -9.76 -14.74 4.19
C PHE A 105 -8.60 -15.73 4.41
N TYR A 106 -7.43 -15.44 3.85
CA TYR A 106 -6.20 -16.22 4.07
C TYR A 106 -5.85 -16.34 5.55
N PHE A 107 -5.75 -15.22 6.27
CA PHE A 107 -5.41 -15.20 7.70
C PHE A 107 -6.50 -15.82 8.58
N ALA A 108 -7.77 -15.67 8.19
CA ALA A 108 -8.88 -16.28 8.89
C ALA A 108 -8.79 -17.81 8.82
N MET A 109 -8.59 -18.39 7.63
CA MET A 109 -8.44 -19.85 7.48
C MET A 109 -7.14 -20.38 8.09
N ARG A 110 -6.11 -19.54 8.21
CA ARG A 110 -4.87 -19.87 8.92
C ARG A 110 -5.02 -19.82 10.45
N GLY A 111 -6.12 -19.27 10.98
CA GLY A 111 -6.27 -19.03 12.41
C GLY A 111 -5.30 -17.99 12.97
N ASP A 112 -4.89 -16.98 12.16
CA ASP A 112 -4.08 -15.85 12.62
C ASP A 112 -4.96 -14.64 12.93
N PRO A 113 -5.29 -14.39 14.21
CA PRO A 113 -6.17 -13.29 14.58
C PRO A 113 -5.54 -11.91 14.38
N VAL A 114 -4.21 -11.80 14.41
CA VAL A 114 -3.50 -10.52 14.25
C VAL A 114 -3.59 -10.06 12.81
N GLY A 115 -3.20 -10.93 11.87
CA GLY A 115 -3.28 -10.65 10.44
C GLY A 115 -4.73 -10.42 9.99
N TYR A 116 -5.64 -11.26 10.48
CA TYR A 116 -7.06 -11.17 10.18
C TYR A 116 -7.68 -9.83 10.62
N LEU A 117 -7.53 -9.45 11.89
CA LEU A 117 -8.07 -8.18 12.42
C LEU A 117 -7.45 -6.97 11.74
N GLY A 118 -6.17 -7.05 11.38
CA GLY A 118 -5.51 -6.03 10.59
C GLY A 118 -6.16 -5.80 9.22
N GLN A 119 -6.47 -6.87 8.51
CA GLN A 119 -7.15 -6.78 7.22
C GLN A 119 -8.61 -6.36 7.36
N LEU A 120 -9.28 -6.77 8.44
CA LEU A 120 -10.63 -6.32 8.73
C LEU A 120 -10.69 -4.80 8.84
N PHE A 121 -9.82 -4.22 9.68
CA PHE A 121 -9.74 -2.79 9.87
C PHE A 121 -9.31 -2.06 8.60
N GLY A 122 -8.26 -2.54 7.91
CA GLY A 122 -7.78 -1.93 6.68
C GLY A 122 -8.86 -1.86 5.61
N THR A 123 -9.60 -2.95 5.42
CA THR A 123 -10.68 -3.05 4.42
C THR A 123 -11.81 -2.06 4.70
N LEU A 124 -12.19 -1.84 5.96
CA LEU A 124 -13.15 -0.80 6.34
C LEU A 124 -12.69 0.59 5.88
N VAL A 125 -11.41 0.91 6.12
CA VAL A 125 -10.82 2.19 5.69
C VAL A 125 -10.81 2.30 4.16
N TYR A 126 -10.45 1.22 3.45
CA TYR A 126 -10.45 1.21 1.98
C TYR A 126 -11.85 1.40 1.41
N ALA A 127 -12.86 0.76 1.98
CA ALA A 127 -14.26 0.90 1.57
C ALA A 127 -14.75 2.33 1.78
N ARG A 128 -14.45 2.93 2.94
CA ARG A 128 -14.77 4.32 3.24
C ARG A 128 -14.09 5.27 2.25
N ASN A 129 -12.83 5.04 1.91
CA ASN A 129 -12.10 5.90 0.99
C ASN A 129 -12.62 5.77 -0.45
N LEU A 130 -13.00 4.57 -0.90
CA LEU A 130 -13.72 4.39 -2.18
C LEU A 130 -15.08 5.08 -2.18
N TRP A 131 -15.81 5.00 -1.05
CA TRP A 131 -17.09 5.67 -0.87
C TRP A 131 -16.98 7.19 -1.00
N LEU A 132 -15.95 7.79 -0.40
CA LEU A 132 -15.69 9.23 -0.51
C LEU A 132 -15.28 9.69 -1.91
N ILE A 133 -14.62 8.82 -2.67
CA ILE A 133 -14.18 9.12 -4.05
C ILE A 133 -15.31 8.79 -5.06
N ALA A 134 -16.54 8.55 -4.58
CA ALA A 134 -17.77 8.39 -5.37
C ALA A 134 -17.77 7.26 -6.41
N VAL A 135 -16.87 6.27 -6.30
CA VAL A 135 -16.87 5.11 -7.21
C VAL A 135 -17.76 3.99 -6.65
N GLY A 136 -18.98 3.86 -7.20
CA GLY A 136 -19.80 2.64 -7.11
C GLY A 136 -20.13 2.12 -5.69
N ARG A 137 -20.88 2.89 -4.90
CA ARG A 137 -21.29 2.60 -3.50
C ARG A 137 -21.73 1.16 -3.21
N ARG A 138 -22.38 0.48 -4.17
CA ARG A 138 -22.84 -0.92 -4.04
C ARG A 138 -21.72 -1.96 -3.90
N TRP A 139 -20.58 -1.75 -4.56
CA TRP A 139 -19.49 -2.73 -4.60
C TRP A 139 -18.61 -2.68 -3.35
N ALA A 140 -18.41 -1.49 -2.77
CA ALA A 140 -17.70 -1.34 -1.49
C ALA A 140 -18.46 -2.03 -0.35
N VAL A 141 -19.79 -1.89 -0.32
CA VAL A 141 -20.67 -2.56 0.65
C VAL A 141 -20.68 -4.07 0.42
N ALA A 142 -20.80 -4.53 -0.83
CA ALA A 142 -20.75 -5.95 -1.16
C ALA A 142 -19.42 -6.61 -0.73
N GLY A 143 -18.28 -5.94 -0.94
CA GLY A 143 -16.98 -6.43 -0.49
C GLY A 143 -16.87 -6.56 1.03
N LEU A 144 -17.36 -5.56 1.78
CA LEU A 144 -17.43 -5.62 3.24
C LEU A 144 -18.30 -6.78 3.74
N VAL A 145 -19.49 -6.95 3.17
CA VAL A 145 -20.40 -8.04 3.54
C VAL A 145 -19.77 -9.40 3.23
N ALA A 146 -19.13 -9.56 2.06
CA ALA A 146 -18.43 -10.78 1.70
C ALA A 146 -17.29 -11.12 2.67
N MET A 147 -16.56 -10.11 3.15
CA MET A 147 -15.50 -10.29 4.16
C MET A 147 -16.06 -10.74 5.50
N LEU A 148 -17.10 -10.07 6.00
CA LEU A 148 -17.74 -10.42 7.25
C LEU A 148 -18.30 -11.85 7.18
N ALA A 149 -18.92 -12.22 6.06
CA ALA A 149 -19.39 -13.59 5.83
C ALA A 149 -18.25 -14.61 5.82
N SER A 150 -17.15 -14.33 5.11
CA SER A 150 -15.99 -15.24 5.05
C SER A 150 -15.30 -15.39 6.41
N SER A 151 -15.30 -14.32 7.20
CA SER A 151 -14.76 -14.29 8.56
C SER A 151 -15.55 -15.16 9.54
N VAL A 152 -16.88 -15.07 9.45
CA VAL A 152 -17.80 -15.89 10.25
C VAL A 152 -17.67 -17.35 9.84
N ALA A 153 -17.62 -17.64 8.54
CA ALA A 153 -17.40 -18.99 8.03
C ALA A 153 -16.06 -19.57 8.52
N ALA A 154 -14.97 -18.81 8.44
CA ALA A 154 -13.66 -19.23 8.93
C ALA A 154 -13.67 -19.51 10.43
N TYR A 155 -14.31 -18.66 11.24
CA TYR A 155 -14.45 -18.88 12.69
C TYR A 155 -15.14 -20.20 13.04
N TYR A 156 -16.19 -20.58 12.28
CA TYR A 156 -16.95 -21.81 12.54
C TYR A 156 -16.32 -23.08 11.93
N HIS A 157 -15.34 -22.95 11.03
CA HIS A 157 -14.63 -24.09 10.43
C HIS A 157 -13.30 -24.43 11.11
N LEU A 158 -12.80 -23.59 12.01
CA LEU A 158 -11.56 -23.86 12.75
C LEU A 158 -11.80 -24.81 13.94
N PRO A 159 -11.00 -25.88 14.13
CA PRO A 159 -11.11 -26.75 15.30
C PRO A 159 -10.84 -25.96 16.59
N PRO A 160 -11.64 -26.13 17.67
CA PRO A 160 -11.47 -25.39 18.93
C PRO A 160 -10.10 -25.54 19.60
N GLN A 161 -9.36 -26.60 19.24
CA GLN A 161 -8.02 -26.89 19.78
C GLN A 161 -6.92 -26.05 19.11
N GLU A 162 -7.14 -25.55 17.89
CA GLU A 162 -6.23 -24.62 17.18
C GLU A 162 -6.56 -23.14 17.47
N ALA A 163 -7.76 -22.86 17.99
CA ALA A 163 -8.27 -21.52 18.25
C ALA A 163 -7.59 -20.80 19.45
N HIS A 164 -6.75 -21.48 20.23
CA HIS A 164 -5.95 -20.84 21.28
C HIS A 164 -4.67 -20.23 20.69
N GLY A 165 -4.81 -19.06 20.07
CA GLY A 165 -3.67 -18.24 19.65
C GLY A 165 -2.89 -18.75 18.44
N GLY A 166 -3.40 -19.77 17.73
CA GLY A 166 -2.80 -20.45 16.58
C GLY A 166 -1.32 -20.83 16.77
N GLY A 167 -1.00 -21.39 17.93
CA GLY A 167 0.31 -22.00 18.20
C GLY A 167 1.43 -21.06 18.64
N LEU A 168 1.16 -19.76 18.84
CA LEU A 168 2.15 -18.84 19.43
C LEU A 168 1.89 -18.57 20.92
N PRO A 169 2.96 -18.39 21.74
CA PRO A 169 2.82 -17.91 23.11
C PRO A 169 2.12 -16.53 23.18
N TRP A 170 1.36 -16.28 24.25
CA TRP A 170 0.61 -15.03 24.45
C TRP A 170 1.45 -13.75 24.31
N GLY A 171 2.73 -13.78 24.70
CA GLY A 171 3.63 -12.63 24.53
C GLY A 171 3.83 -12.23 23.06
N TRP A 172 3.91 -13.21 22.16
CA TRP A 172 4.04 -12.95 20.73
C TRP A 172 2.73 -12.47 20.09
N LEU A 173 1.59 -12.95 20.60
CA LEU A 173 0.27 -12.44 20.18
C LEU A 173 0.08 -11.00 20.64
N ALA A 174 0.42 -10.67 21.88
CA ALA A 174 0.38 -9.30 22.39
C ALA A 174 1.30 -8.38 21.59
N PHE A 175 2.51 -8.84 21.26
CA PHE A 175 3.42 -8.13 20.36
C PHE A 175 2.80 -7.91 18.97
N GLY A 176 2.22 -8.95 18.38
CA GLY A 176 1.52 -8.87 17.10
C GLY A 176 0.38 -7.87 17.10
N PHE A 177 -0.47 -7.88 18.15
CA PHE A 177 -1.53 -6.88 18.31
C PHE A 177 -1.01 -5.47 18.53
N GLY A 178 0.09 -5.29 19.27
CA GLY A 178 0.76 -3.99 19.40
C GLY A 178 1.30 -3.47 18.06
N ALA A 179 1.95 -4.35 17.30
CA ALA A 179 2.42 -4.05 15.95
C ALA A 179 1.26 -3.69 15.00
N GLN A 180 0.16 -4.45 15.08
CA GLN A 180 -1.06 -4.18 14.34
C GLN A 180 -1.69 -2.85 14.75
N GLY A 181 -1.67 -2.51 16.04
CA GLY A 181 -2.11 -1.22 16.57
C GLY A 181 -1.33 -0.05 15.97
N LEU A 182 0.01 -0.14 15.93
CA LEU A 182 0.86 0.85 15.26
C LEU A 182 0.54 0.97 13.77
N PHE A 183 0.40 -0.17 13.09
CA PHE A 183 0.11 -0.20 11.66
C PHE A 183 -1.29 0.32 11.33
N THR A 184 -2.25 0.17 12.24
CA THR A 184 -3.60 0.70 12.14
C THR A 184 -3.65 2.20 12.47
N ALA A 185 -2.88 2.65 13.46
CA ALA A 185 -2.83 4.04 13.91
C ALA A 185 -2.47 5.01 12.76
N ARG A 186 -1.68 4.57 11.78
CA ARG A 186 -1.39 5.38 10.57
C ARG A 186 -2.67 5.86 9.88
N MET A 187 -3.68 5.00 9.78
CA MET A 187 -4.95 5.33 9.12
C MET A 187 -5.76 6.31 9.96
N LEU A 188 -5.72 6.19 11.28
CA LEU A 188 -6.36 7.16 12.18
C LEU A 188 -5.71 8.54 12.08
N VAL A 189 -4.38 8.58 12.03
CA VAL A 189 -3.62 9.83 11.87
C VAL A 189 -3.92 10.47 10.50
N GLN A 190 -3.97 9.66 9.44
CA GLN A 190 -4.33 10.10 8.09
C GLN A 190 -5.76 10.63 8.04
N TRP A 191 -6.70 9.93 8.70
CA TRP A 191 -8.08 10.36 8.83
C TRP A 191 -8.13 11.73 9.50
N LEU A 192 -7.57 11.86 10.71
CA LEU A 192 -7.62 13.11 11.47
C LEU A 192 -6.97 14.28 10.71
N ALA A 193 -5.87 14.02 10.00
CA ALA A 193 -5.25 15.01 9.13
C ALA A 193 -6.16 15.43 7.96
N SER A 194 -6.89 14.49 7.37
CA SER A 194 -7.80 14.75 6.25
C SER A 194 -9.03 15.55 6.64
N GLU A 195 -9.62 15.27 7.80
CA GLU A 195 -10.77 16.04 8.31
C GLU A 195 -10.37 17.49 8.60
N ARG A 196 -9.21 17.68 9.22
CA ARG A 196 -8.66 19.02 9.48
C ARG A 196 -8.36 19.79 8.19
N ALA A 197 -7.92 19.08 7.15
CA ALA A 197 -7.57 19.68 5.86
C ALA A 197 -8.75 19.80 4.88
N LYS A 198 -9.92 19.20 5.18
CA LYS A 198 -11.05 19.05 4.25
C LYS A 198 -10.66 18.46 2.87
N ALA A 199 -9.60 17.67 2.86
CA ALA A 199 -9.04 17.03 1.67
C ALA A 199 -8.44 15.69 2.07
N SER A 200 -8.42 14.72 1.16
CA SER A 200 -7.76 13.43 1.42
C SER A 200 -6.25 13.64 1.40
N VAL A 201 -5.63 13.63 2.59
CA VAL A 201 -4.20 13.91 2.75
C VAL A 201 -3.48 12.84 3.55
N VAL A 202 -2.21 12.60 3.24
CA VAL A 202 -1.35 11.63 3.90
C VAL A 202 -0.15 12.37 4.54
N PRO A 203 -0.13 12.52 5.88
CA PRO A 203 0.93 13.25 6.57
C PRO A 203 2.22 12.41 6.74
N VAL A 204 3.37 13.05 6.97
CA VAL A 204 4.66 12.38 7.27
C VAL A 204 4.52 11.28 8.35
N ALA A 205 3.72 11.54 9.40
CA ALA A 205 3.49 10.60 10.50
C ALA A 205 2.89 9.26 10.04
N PHE A 206 2.08 9.25 8.96
CA PHE A 206 1.55 8.02 8.37
C PHE A 206 2.67 7.08 7.95
N TRP A 207 3.71 7.60 7.29
CA TRP A 207 4.80 6.79 6.76
C TRP A 207 5.68 6.23 7.87
N TRP A 208 5.98 7.02 8.90
CA TRP A 208 6.73 6.54 10.07
C TRP A 208 5.98 5.43 10.82
N LEU A 209 4.68 5.60 11.06
CA LEU A 209 3.84 4.56 11.65
C LEU A 209 3.78 3.31 10.77
N SER A 210 3.77 3.47 9.45
CA SER A 210 3.79 2.36 8.50
C SER A 210 5.11 1.57 8.55
N ILE A 211 6.24 2.26 8.70
CA ILE A 211 7.57 1.62 8.86
C ILE A 211 7.63 0.87 10.19
N ALA A 212 7.29 1.53 11.29
CA ALA A 212 7.34 0.93 12.62
C ALA A 212 6.40 -0.28 12.71
N GLY A 213 5.13 -0.11 12.35
CA GLY A 213 4.13 -1.17 12.36
C GLY A 213 4.47 -2.30 11.38
N GLY A 214 4.89 -1.97 10.16
CA GLY A 214 5.26 -2.96 9.14
C GLY A 214 6.49 -3.77 9.54
N PHE A 215 7.51 -3.13 10.11
CA PHE A 215 8.68 -3.84 10.61
C PHE A 215 8.33 -4.79 11.77
N CYS A 216 7.58 -4.30 12.76
CA CYS A 216 7.14 -5.13 13.89
C CYS A 216 6.22 -6.28 13.43
N LEU A 217 5.29 -6.05 12.50
CA LEU A 217 4.46 -7.11 11.93
C LEU A 217 5.30 -8.11 11.11
N GLY A 218 6.33 -7.65 10.40
CA GLY A 218 7.29 -8.52 9.73
C GLY A 218 7.96 -9.48 10.72
N LEU A 219 8.45 -8.98 11.85
CA LEU A 219 9.03 -9.82 12.92
C LEU A 219 8.01 -10.82 13.50
N TYR A 220 6.76 -10.37 13.71
CA TYR A 220 5.68 -11.25 14.14
C TYR A 220 5.44 -12.39 13.14
N PHE A 221 5.34 -12.09 11.84
CA PHE A 221 5.11 -13.11 10.81
C PHE A 221 6.31 -14.03 10.59
N ILE A 222 7.55 -13.52 10.77
CA ILE A 222 8.75 -14.38 10.79
C ILE A 222 8.59 -15.40 11.91
N ARG A 223 8.24 -14.95 13.12
CA ARG A 223 8.06 -15.83 14.27
C ARG A 223 6.88 -16.79 14.09
N ARG A 224 5.85 -16.38 13.36
CA ARG A 224 4.69 -17.19 12.98
C ARG A 224 5.01 -18.23 11.90
N GLY A 225 6.15 -18.11 11.22
CA GLY A 225 6.45 -18.92 10.04
C GLY A 225 5.49 -18.62 8.88
N ASP A 226 5.07 -17.37 8.72
CA ASP A 226 4.16 -16.95 7.66
C ASP A 226 4.89 -16.19 6.54
N PRO A 227 5.32 -16.86 5.47
CA PRO A 227 6.03 -16.20 4.38
C PRO A 227 5.16 -15.17 3.63
N VAL A 228 3.83 -15.37 3.58
CA VAL A 228 2.90 -14.44 2.93
C VAL A 228 2.87 -13.12 3.70
N GLY A 229 2.70 -13.21 5.02
CA GLY A 229 2.72 -12.05 5.91
C GLY A 229 4.08 -11.34 5.93
N VAL A 230 5.19 -12.10 6.00
CA VAL A 230 6.55 -11.54 6.01
C VAL A 230 6.82 -10.72 4.76
N ILE A 231 6.60 -11.32 3.58
CA ILE A 231 6.84 -10.64 2.30
C ILE A 231 6.03 -9.35 2.23
N GLY A 232 4.75 -9.40 2.60
CA GLY A 232 3.90 -8.23 2.54
C GLY A 232 4.35 -7.07 3.40
N GLN A 233 4.79 -7.36 4.63
CA GLN A 233 5.13 -6.32 5.59
C GLN A 233 6.53 -5.74 5.33
N LEU A 234 7.53 -6.58 5.10
CA LEU A 234 8.89 -6.12 4.84
C LEU A 234 9.00 -5.33 3.54
N PHE A 235 8.25 -5.76 2.51
CA PHE A 235 8.15 -5.01 1.27
C PHE A 235 7.52 -3.63 1.47
N GLY A 236 6.44 -3.56 2.26
CA GLY A 236 5.78 -2.30 2.57
C GLY A 236 6.77 -1.29 3.16
N VAL A 237 7.62 -1.74 4.10
CA VAL A 237 8.64 -0.89 4.76
C VAL A 237 9.55 -0.20 3.76
N VAL A 238 10.02 -0.90 2.72
CA VAL A 238 10.88 -0.32 1.67
C VAL A 238 10.16 0.82 0.94
N VAL A 239 8.90 0.62 0.56
CA VAL A 239 8.09 1.63 -0.12
C VAL A 239 7.83 2.85 0.79
N TYR A 240 7.54 2.61 2.07
CA TYR A 240 7.28 3.69 3.02
C TYR A 240 8.52 4.55 3.28
N ALA A 241 9.70 3.92 3.41
CA ALA A 241 10.97 4.62 3.55
C ALA A 241 11.28 5.48 2.32
N ARG A 242 11.04 4.94 1.12
CA ARG A 242 11.18 5.69 -0.15
C ARG A 242 10.27 6.90 -0.21
N ASN A 243 9.01 6.77 0.24
CA ASN A 243 8.07 7.88 0.22
C ASN A 243 8.47 9.00 1.20
N LEU A 244 9.05 8.66 2.37
CA LEU A 244 9.66 9.66 3.25
C LEU A 244 10.85 10.36 2.60
N TRP A 245 11.70 9.62 1.89
CA TRP A 245 12.83 10.20 1.17
C TRP A 245 12.36 11.20 0.10
N LEU A 246 11.37 10.83 -0.72
CA LEU A 246 10.78 11.75 -1.70
C LEU A 246 10.20 13.00 -1.05
N MET A 247 9.43 12.84 0.03
CA MET A 247 8.83 13.98 0.73
C MET A 247 9.91 14.93 1.27
N ARG A 248 11.02 14.38 1.78
CA ARG A 248 12.15 15.17 2.26
C ARG A 248 12.87 15.91 1.12
N VAL A 249 13.05 15.27 -0.04
CA VAL A 249 13.73 15.90 -1.19
C VAL A 249 12.87 17.00 -1.81
N ASN A 250 11.53 16.87 -1.77
CA ASN A 250 10.59 17.86 -2.32
C ASN A 250 10.05 18.86 -1.29
N ASP A 251 10.56 18.87 -0.05
CA ASP A 251 10.06 19.68 1.07
C ASP A 251 8.54 19.54 1.34
N GLU A 252 7.97 18.37 1.01
CA GLU A 252 6.56 18.07 1.21
C GLU A 252 6.31 17.58 2.64
N LYS A 253 5.37 18.23 3.35
CA LYS A 253 4.95 17.79 4.70
C LYS A 253 3.71 16.90 4.67
N VAL A 254 2.96 16.96 3.58
CA VAL A 254 1.66 16.31 3.41
C VAL A 254 1.49 15.97 1.94
N VAL A 255 1.08 14.75 1.65
CA VAL A 255 0.75 14.29 0.30
C VAL A 255 -0.75 14.43 0.09
N VAL A 256 -1.19 15.15 -0.95
CA VAL A 256 -2.62 15.28 -1.29
C VAL A 256 -3.01 14.15 -2.25
N ALA A 257 -4.05 13.40 -1.93
CA ALA A 257 -4.60 12.39 -2.83
C ALA A 257 -5.35 13.06 -3.99
N GLU A 258 -5.17 12.54 -5.19
CA GLU A 258 -5.76 13.09 -6.40
C GLU A 258 -7.21 12.61 -6.55
N ARG A 259 -8.12 13.50 -6.99
CA ARG A 259 -9.52 13.12 -7.24
C ARG A 259 -9.59 12.22 -8.48
N ALA A 260 -10.46 11.23 -8.47
CA ALA A 260 -10.65 10.35 -9.62
C ALA A 260 -11.06 11.11 -10.90
N ASP A 261 -11.73 12.26 -10.75
CA ASP A 261 -12.24 13.07 -11.84
C ASP A 261 -11.22 14.06 -12.42
N SER A 262 -10.01 14.16 -11.86
CA SER A 262 -8.97 15.08 -12.35
C SER A 262 -8.00 14.43 -13.34
N ALA A 263 -8.39 13.32 -13.97
CA ALA A 263 -7.65 12.82 -15.12
C ALA A 263 -7.44 13.97 -16.11
N PRO A 264 -6.20 14.22 -16.59
CA PRO A 264 -5.98 15.28 -17.57
C PRO A 264 -6.89 14.97 -18.76
N GLU A 265 -7.77 15.92 -19.08
CA GLU A 265 -8.53 15.92 -20.32
C GLU A 265 -7.51 15.63 -21.42
N PRO A 266 -7.70 14.57 -22.25
CA PRO A 266 -6.75 14.27 -23.31
C PRO A 266 -6.59 15.56 -24.10
N ALA A 267 -5.37 16.09 -24.15
CA ALA A 267 -5.05 17.40 -24.72
C ALA A 267 -5.85 17.52 -26.01
N SER A 268 -6.85 18.41 -25.99
CA SER A 268 -7.68 18.64 -27.16
C SER A 268 -6.71 18.99 -28.27
N GLU A 269 -6.66 18.09 -29.25
CA GLU A 269 -5.81 18.21 -30.42
C GLU A 269 -6.03 19.64 -30.94
N PRO A 270 -4.96 20.46 -31.07
CA PRO A 270 -5.13 21.85 -31.45
C PRO A 270 -5.90 21.85 -32.75
N ALA A 271 -7.13 22.35 -32.71
CA ALA A 271 -8.05 22.33 -33.83
C ALA A 271 -7.28 22.76 -35.07
N LEU A 272 -7.04 21.79 -35.97
CA LEU A 272 -6.46 22.03 -37.27
C LEU A 272 -7.28 23.17 -37.87
N ARG A 273 -6.68 24.36 -37.90
CA ARG A 273 -7.31 25.53 -38.51
C ARG A 273 -7.63 25.10 -39.93
N SER A 274 -8.91 24.95 -40.22
CA SER A 274 -9.38 24.73 -41.59
C SER A 274 -8.74 25.83 -42.45
N PRO A 275 -8.07 25.49 -43.56
CA PRO A 275 -7.49 26.50 -44.43
C PRO A 275 -8.59 27.46 -44.89
N PRO A 276 -8.27 28.76 -45.06
CA PRO A 276 -9.26 29.76 -45.44
C PRO A 276 -9.93 29.33 -46.74
N GLN A 277 -11.27 29.27 -46.71
CA GLN A 277 -12.06 29.08 -47.92
C GLN A 277 -11.72 30.24 -48.87
N ALA A 278 -11.18 29.90 -50.03
CA ALA A 278 -10.92 30.85 -51.09
C ALA A 278 -12.26 31.47 -51.50
N SER A 279 -12.39 32.77 -51.24
CA SER A 279 -13.50 33.59 -51.69
C SER A 279 -13.66 33.52 -53.20
N ASP A 280 -14.90 33.37 -53.63
CA ASP A 280 -15.39 33.50 -54.99
C ASP A 280 -14.65 34.58 -55.80
N ARG A 281 -14.07 34.14 -56.91
CA ARG A 281 -13.89 34.95 -58.11
C ARG A 281 -14.14 34.05 -59.32
N GLY A 282 -15.24 34.30 -60.01
CA GLY A 282 -15.65 33.63 -61.24
C GLY A 282 -17.11 33.93 -61.53
#